data_AF-A0A2K4JWY4-F1
#
_entry.id   AF-A0A2K4JWY4-F1
#
_cell.length_a   1.000
_cell.length_b   1.000
_cell.length_c   1.000
_cell.angle_alpha   90.00
_cell.angle_beta   90.00
_cell.angle_gamma   90.00
#
_symmetry.space_group_name_H-M   'P 1'
#
loop_
_entity.id
_entity.type
_entity.pdbx_description
1 polymer ?
#
loop_
_entity_poly.entity_id
_entity_poly.type
_entity_poly.pdbx_seq_one_letter_code
_entity_poly.pdbx_strand_id
1 'polypeptide(L)' 'NYMNVSRPLPDLPQYEEYRHLDPTTAEYDRLTGRNPRYWIDMDDATFKQIVNDMHQRVEDIDTFERPNLMAGYVTYVD' A
#
# COMPACT_ATOMS: atom_id res chain seq x y z
N ASN A 1 9.08 -2.65 4.61
CA ASN A 1 10.15 -3.58 4.22
C ASN A 1 10.01 -3.95 2.76
N TYR A 2 11.06 -3.68 2.00
CA TYR A 2 11.27 -4.23 0.66
C TYR A 2 11.39 -5.76 0.77
N MET A 3 10.81 -6.50 -0.18
CA MET A 3 10.72 -7.98 -0.21
C MET A 3 9.83 -8.66 0.85
N ASN A 4 8.99 -7.92 1.59
CA ASN A 4 8.05 -8.59 2.51
C ASN A 4 6.84 -9.16 1.75
N VAL A 5 6.83 -10.48 1.55
CA VAL A 5 5.73 -11.25 0.91
C VAL A 5 4.57 -11.58 1.85
N SER A 6 4.69 -11.25 3.14
CA SER A 6 3.64 -11.50 4.15
C SER A 6 2.47 -10.52 4.06
N ARG A 7 2.55 -9.52 3.18
CA ARG A 7 1.53 -8.49 2.99
C ARG A 7 1.07 -8.52 1.53
N PRO A 8 -0.20 -8.19 1.25
CA PRO A 8 -0.67 -8.10 -0.11
C PRO A 8 0.12 -7.05 -0.90
N LEU A 9 0.15 -7.23 -2.21
CA LEU A 9 0.67 -6.24 -3.14
C LEU A 9 -0.01 -4.88 -2.90
N PRO A 10 0.71 -3.77 -3.13
CA PRO A 10 0.09 -2.45 -3.14
C PRO A 10 -1.12 -2.42 -4.09
N ASP A 11 -2.19 -1.75 -3.69
CA ASP A 11 -3.36 -1.61 -4.53
C ASP A 11 -3.15 -0.50 -5.57
N LEU A 12 -2.61 -0.87 -6.73
CA LEU A 12 -2.27 0.04 -7.83
C LEU A 12 -2.79 -0.52 -9.17
N PRO A 13 -3.19 0.34 -10.13
CA PRO A 13 -3.70 -0.08 -11.43
C PRO A 13 -2.76 -1.04 -12.18
N GLN A 14 -1.45 -0.79 -12.12
CA GLN A 14 -0.42 -1.60 -12.78
C GLN A 14 -0.35 -3.05 -12.27
N TYR A 15 -0.87 -3.32 -11.07
CA TYR A 15 -0.85 -4.65 -10.48
C TYR A 15 -2.15 -5.41 -10.67
N GLU A 16 -3.22 -4.78 -11.18
CA GLU A 16 -4.56 -5.38 -11.28
C GLU A 16 -4.55 -6.75 -11.95
N GLU A 17 -3.86 -6.85 -13.09
CA GLU A 17 -3.76 -8.09 -13.85
C GLU A 17 -2.96 -9.20 -13.12
N TYR A 18 -2.07 -8.83 -12.19
CA TYR A 18 -1.19 -9.77 -11.49
C TYR A 18 -1.67 -10.11 -10.08
N ARG A 19 -2.65 -9.40 -9.51
CA ARG A 19 -3.10 -9.61 -8.12
C ARG A 19 -3.49 -11.05 -7.82
N HIS A 20 -4.11 -11.73 -8.79
CA HIS A 20 -4.53 -13.12 -8.66
C HIS A 20 -3.37 -14.13 -8.70
N LEU A 21 -2.19 -13.72 -9.17
CA LEU A 21 -0.97 -14.55 -9.21
C LEU A 21 -0.19 -14.51 -7.89
N ASP A 22 -0.39 -13.49 -7.06
CA ASP A 22 0.22 -13.40 -5.73
C ASP A 22 -0.69 -14.05 -4.67
N PRO A 23 -0.28 -15.16 -4.03
CA PRO A 23 -1.15 -15.90 -3.11
C PRO A 23 -1.64 -15.07 -1.91
N THR A 24 -0.77 -14.22 -1.36
CA THR A 24 -1.10 -13.35 -0.23
C THR A 24 -2.17 -12.32 -0.63
N THR A 25 -2.03 -11.73 -1.82
CA THR A 25 -2.99 -10.78 -2.37
C THR A 25 -4.30 -11.47 -2.75
N ALA A 26 -4.25 -12.64 -3.38
CA ALA A 26 -5.44 -13.38 -3.78
C ALA A 26 -6.29 -13.80 -2.56
N GLU A 27 -5.67 -14.25 -1.47
CA GLU A 27 -6.39 -14.56 -0.24
C GLU A 27 -6.99 -13.30 0.40
N TYR A 28 -6.22 -12.20 0.45
CA TYR A 28 -6.69 -10.92 0.98
C TYR A 28 -7.90 -10.39 0.18
N ASP A 29 -7.84 -10.44 -1.15
CA ASP A 29 -8.92 -10.00 -2.04
C ASP A 29 -10.18 -10.86 -1.86
N ARG A 30 -10.01 -12.19 -1.69
CA ARG A 30 -11.12 -13.11 -1.38
C ARG A 30 -11.79 -12.79 -0.05
N LEU A 31 -11.01 -12.46 0.98
CA LEU A 31 -11.53 -12.15 2.32
C LEU A 31 -12.24 -10.78 2.37
N THR A 32 -11.72 -9.81 1.62
CA THR A 32 -12.27 -8.45 1.58
C THR A 32 -13.39 -8.26 0.56
N GLY A 33 -13.57 -9.23 -0.35
CA GLY A 33 -14.55 -9.13 -1.43
C GLY A 33 -14.19 -8.08 -2.47
N ARG A 34 -12.89 -7.83 -2.70
CA ARG A 34 -12.40 -6.85 -3.66
C ARG A 34 -12.87 -7.19 -5.08
N ASN A 35 -13.33 -6.20 -5.83
CA ASN A 35 -13.63 -6.36 -7.25
C ASN A 35 -12.33 -6.63 -8.05
N PRO A 36 -12.23 -7.73 -8.84
CA PRO A 36 -11.06 -8.02 -9.69
C PRO A 36 -10.82 -7.05 -10.86
N ARG A 37 -11.75 -6.14 -11.11
CA ARG A 37 -11.65 -5.09 -12.13
C ARG A 37 -11.74 -3.68 -11.53
N TYR A 38 -11.41 -3.54 -10.24
CA TYR A 38 -11.60 -2.32 -9.47
C TYR A 38 -11.05 -1.09 -10.18
N TRP A 39 -9.81 -1.16 -10.68
CA TRP A 39 -9.19 -0.04 -11.39
C TRP A 39 -9.63 0.09 -12.85
N ILE A 40 -9.97 -1.01 -13.52
CA ILE A 40 -10.27 -1.01 -14.96
C ILE A 40 -11.65 -0.41 -15.22
N ASP A 41 -12.63 -0.71 -14.36
CA ASP A 41 -14.02 -0.26 -14.53
C ASP A 41 -14.28 1.09 -13.82
N MET A 42 -13.26 1.66 -13.17
CA MET A 42 -13.35 2.94 -12.48
C MET A 42 -13.38 4.11 -13.47
N ASP A 43 -14.25 5.09 -13.23
CA ASP A 43 -14.28 6.31 -14.02
C ASP A 43 -13.13 7.26 -13.66
N ASP A 44 -12.80 8.15 -14.60
CA ASP A 44 -11.68 9.08 -14.49
C ASP A 44 -11.81 10.08 -13.32
N ALA A 45 -13.04 10.47 -12.95
CA ALA A 45 -13.24 11.40 -11.84
C ALA A 45 -12.97 10.71 -10.50
N THR A 46 -13.48 9.49 -10.33
CA THR A 46 -13.18 8.66 -9.14
C THR A 46 -11.70 8.34 -9.04
N PHE A 47 -11.05 8.00 -10.16
CA PHE A 47 -9.62 7.73 -10.21
C PHE A 47 -8.80 8.93 -9.71
N LYS A 48 -9.09 10.13 -10.23
CA LYS A 48 -8.42 11.37 -9.82
C LYS A 48 -8.59 11.66 -8.33
N GLN A 49 -9.79 11.43 -7.78
CA GLN A 49 -10.02 11.61 -6.35
C GLN A 49 -9.13 10.69 -5.52
N ILE A 50 -9.07 9.41 -5.86
CA ILE A 50 -8.25 8.43 -5.12
C ILE A 50 -6.77 8.79 -5.18
N VAL A 51 -6.28 9.22 -6.35
CA VAL A 51 -4.88 9.67 -6.52
C VAL A 51 -4.60 10.91 -5.66
N ASN A 52 -5.52 11.86 -5.59
CA ASN A 52 -5.38 13.03 -4.72
C ASN A 52 -5.34 12.61 -3.24
N ASP A 53 -6.22 11.69 -2.82
CA ASP A 53 -6.25 11.17 -1.45
C ASP A 53 -4.98 10.38 -1.11
N MET A 54 -4.39 9.67 -2.09
CA MET A 54 -3.08 9.03 -1.94
C MET A 54 -1.96 10.07 -1.71
N HIS A 55 -1.93 11.16 -2.49
CA HIS A 55 -0.95 12.23 -2.30
C HIS A 55 -1.13 12.93 -0.95
N GLN A 56 -2.37 13.28 -0.58
CA GLN A 56 -2.64 13.94 0.69
C GLN A 56 -2.18 13.09 1.87
N ARG A 57 -2.43 11.77 1.82
CA ARG A 57 -1.92 10.86 2.86
C ARG A 57 -0.41 10.85 2.98
N VAL A 58 0.34 11.07 1.90
CA VAL A 58 1.81 11.17 1.94
C VAL A 58 2.24 12.48 2.58
N GLU A 59 1.59 13.59 2.22
CA GLU A 59 1.83 14.91 2.84
C GLU A 59 1.52 14.88 4.35
N ASP A 60 0.49 14.12 4.76
CA ASP A 60 0.09 13.98 6.16
C ASP A 60 1.01 13.04 6.97
N ILE A 61 1.99 12.36 6.35
CA ILE A 61 2.92 11.49 7.09
C ILE A 61 3.84 12.36 7.94
N ASP A 62 3.58 12.36 9.24
CA ASP A 62 4.55 12.84 10.21
C ASP A 62 5.72 11.84 10.32
N THR A 63 6.91 12.30 9.95
CA THR A 63 8.15 11.53 10.08
C THR A 63 8.98 11.93 11.29
N PHE A 64 8.70 13.09 11.90
CA PHE A 64 9.44 13.61 13.05
C PHE A 64 9.10 12.86 14.34
N GLU A 65 7.85 12.42 14.51
CA GLU A 65 7.44 11.61 15.66
C GLU A 65 7.64 10.10 15.46
N ARG A 66 8.19 9.66 14.32
CA ARG A 66 8.40 8.22 14.08
C ARG A 66 9.39 7.67 15.11
N PRO A 67 9.01 6.64 15.89
CA PRO A 67 9.90 6.07 16.88
C PRO A 67 11.11 5.47 16.19
N ASN A 68 12.30 5.84 16.68
CA ASN A 68 13.54 5.25 16.23
C ASN A 68 13.62 3.79 16.69
N LEU A 69 13.27 2.87 15.78
CA LEU A 69 13.30 1.43 16.04
C LEU A 69 14.71 0.90 16.36
N MET A 70 15.76 1.65 16.00
CA MET A 70 17.15 1.29 16.27
C MET A 70 17.64 1.79 17.64
N ALA A 71 16.91 2.68 18.32
CA ALA A 71 17.35 3.29 19.58
C ALA A 71 17.66 2.27 20.69
N GLY A 72 17.02 1.09 20.68
CA GLY A 72 17.33 0.00 21.61
C GLY A 72 18.49 -0.90 21.20
N TYR A 73 19.02 -0.72 19.99
CA TYR A 73 20.02 -1.61 19.37
C TYR A 73 21.33 -0.91 18.99
N VAL A 74 21.38 0.42 19.00
CA VAL A 74 22.59 1.19 18.70
C VAL A 74 22.84 2.27 19.76
N THR A 75 24.11 2.46 20.10
CA THR A 75 24.57 3.62 20.88
C THR A 75 24.94 4.74 19.92
N TYR A 76 24.22 5.85 19.99
CA TYR A 76 24.60 7.09 19.33
C TYR A 76 25.75 7.72 20.13
N VAL A 77 26.88 7.97 19.49
CA VAL A 77 27.94 8.83 20.03
C VAL A 77 27.70 10.24 19.49
N ASP A 78 27.70 11.21 20.40
CA ASP A 78 27.50 12.64 20.11
C ASP A 78 28.65 13.24 19.28
#